data_AF-A0A967VQG3-F1
#
_entry.id   AF-A0A967VQG3-F1
#
_cell.length_a   1.000
_cell.length_b   1.000
_cell.length_c   1.000
_cell.angle_alpha   90.00
_cell.angle_beta   90.00
_cell.angle_gamma   90.00
#
_symmetry.space_group_name_H-M   'P 1'
#
loop_
_entity.id
_entity.type
_entity.pdbx_description
1 polymer ?
#
loop_
_entity_poly.entity_id
_entity_poly.type
_entity_poly.pdbx_seq_one_letter_code
_entity_poly.pdbx_strand_id
1 'polypeptide(L)' 'AGAWSIPKGEFGADEEALGAAKREFAEEIGVEPRGEFLELAPVTQRGGKVVHAWAVEGDLDPSSIR' A
#
# COMPACT_ATOMS: atom_id res chain seq x y z
N ALA A 1 -18.52 -13.55 3.78
CA ALA A 1 -18.50 -12.10 3.47
C ALA A 1 -17.11 -11.75 2.98
N GLY A 2 -16.98 -11.00 1.89
CA GLY A 2 -15.70 -10.48 1.39
C GLY A 2 -15.56 -9.00 1.75
N ALA A 3 -14.36 -8.59 2.16
CA ALA A 3 -14.03 -7.18 2.33
C ALA A 3 -13.01 -6.80 1.25
N TRP A 4 -13.23 -5.68 0.57
CA TRP A 4 -12.24 -5.11 -0.33
C TRP A 4 -11.16 -4.39 0.48
N SER A 5 -9.92 -4.46 0.00
CA SER A 5 -8.77 -3.78 0.59
C SER A 5 -7.82 -3.33 -0.52
N ILE A 6 -6.78 -2.60 -0.13
CA ILE A 6 -5.63 -2.26 -0.97
C ILE A 6 -4.42 -3.09 -0.51
N PRO A 7 -3.37 -3.25 -1.35
CA PRO A 7 -2.13 -3.90 -0.94
C PRO A 7 -1.54 -3.23 0.28
N LYS A 8 -1.18 -4.02 1.29
CA LYS A 8 -0.70 -3.51 2.58
C LYS A 8 -0.08 -4.62 3.41
N GLY A 9 0.91 -4.24 4.20
CA GLY A 9 1.53 -5.07 5.20
C GLY A 9 1.96 -4.29 6.41
N GLU A 10 2.61 -4.99 7.32
CA GLU A 10 3.23 -4.39 8.50
C GLU A 10 4.67 -4.00 8.18
N PHE A 11 5.16 -2.97 8.86
CA PHE A 11 6.52 -2.48 8.71
C PHE A 11 7.19 -2.40 10.08
N GLY A 12 8.47 -2.76 10.12
CA GLY A 12 9.29 -2.72 11.33
C GLY A 12 9.91 -1.34 11.58
N ALA A 13 10.64 -1.20 12.68
CA ALA A 13 11.34 0.04 13.01
C ALA A 13 12.46 0.39 12.01
N ASP A 14 12.99 -0.61 11.30
CA ASP A 14 14.08 -0.46 10.33
C ASP A 14 13.59 -0.22 8.89
N GLU A 15 12.27 -0.15 8.67
CA GLU A 15 11.66 0.02 7.35
C GLU A 15 10.81 1.30 7.32
N GLU A 16 11.05 2.16 6.32
CA GLU A 16 10.16 3.30 6.09
C GLU A 16 8.79 2.80 5.64
N ALA A 17 7.73 3.39 6.18
CA ALA A 17 6.36 2.94 5.94
C ALA A 17 5.96 2.97 4.44
N LEU A 18 6.45 3.96 3.67
CA LEU A 18 6.28 3.99 2.22
C LEU A 18 7.07 2.87 1.51
N GLY A 19 8.25 2.52 2.02
CA GLY A 19 9.05 1.40 1.51
C GLY A 19 8.28 0.08 1.63
N ALA A 20 7.68 -0.15 2.80
CA ALA A 20 6.81 -1.31 3.02
C ALA A 20 5.58 -1.29 2.09
N ALA A 21 4.91 -0.14 1.94
CA ALA A 21 3.76 -0.03 1.05
C ALA A 21 4.10 -0.38 -0.41
N LYS A 22 5.28 0.04 -0.90
CA LYS A 22 5.78 -0.33 -2.24
C LYS A 22 6.09 -1.81 -2.37
N ARG A 23 6.75 -2.40 -1.36
CA ARG A 23 7.07 -3.82 -1.30
C ARG A 23 5.80 -4.68 -1.34
N GLU A 24 4.82 -4.36 -0.51
CA GLU A 24 3.54 -5.08 -0.44
C GLU A 24 2.74 -4.95 -1.73
N PHE A 25 2.74 -3.78 -2.36
CA PHE A 25 2.14 -3.62 -3.69
C PHE A 25 2.84 -4.54 -4.71
N ALA A 26 4.16 -4.61 -4.71
CA ALA A 26 4.89 -5.52 -5.60
C ALA A 26 4.64 -7.00 -5.28
N GLU A 27 4.53 -7.39 -4.01
CA GLU A 27 4.26 -8.77 -3.58
C GLU A 27 2.83 -9.22 -3.95
N GLU A 28 1.82 -8.38 -3.70
CA GLU A 28 0.40 -8.71 -3.92
C GLU A 28 -0.04 -8.49 -5.38
N ILE A 29 0.41 -7.41 -6.04
CA ILE A 29 -0.02 -7.03 -7.39
C ILE A 29 0.97 -7.50 -8.46
N GLY A 30 2.23 -7.73 -8.10
CA GLY A 30 3.28 -8.13 -9.06
C GLY A 30 3.89 -6.97 -9.86
N VAL A 31 3.51 -5.73 -9.55
CA VAL A 31 3.96 -4.51 -10.24
C VAL A 31 4.62 -3.57 -9.23
N GLU A 32 5.69 -2.90 -9.60
CA GLU A 32 6.30 -1.87 -8.74
C GLU A 32 5.62 -0.52 -8.98
N PRO A 33 4.98 0.11 -7.97
CA PRO A 33 4.36 1.42 -8.15
C PRO A 33 5.44 2.52 -8.27
N ARG A 34 5.24 3.45 -9.20
CA ARG A 34 6.18 4.54 -9.51
C ARG A 34 5.46 5.86 -9.69
N GLY A 35 6.13 6.95 -9.33
CA GLY A 35 5.59 8.30 -9.44
C GLY A 35 5.81 9.13 -8.18
N GLU A 36 5.11 10.25 -8.11
CA GLU A 36 5.05 11.07 -6.90
C GLU A 36 4.03 10.46 -5.94
N PHE A 37 4.50 10.03 -4.76
CA PHE A 37 3.65 9.44 -3.74
C PHE A 37 3.11 10.54 -2.83
N LEU A 38 1.79 10.67 -2.81
CA LEU A 38 1.07 11.56 -1.91
C LEU A 38 0.75 10.81 -0.63
N GLU A 39 1.35 11.24 0.48
CA GLU A 39 0.98 10.71 1.80
C GLU A 39 -0.44 11.15 2.15
N LEU A 40 -1.29 10.18 2.48
CA LEU A 40 -2.64 10.44 2.94
C LEU A 40 -2.67 10.52 4.47
N ALA A 41 -3.65 11.26 5.00
CA ALA A 41 -3.86 11.34 6.44
C ALA A 41 -4.04 9.93 7.06
N PRO A 42 -3.21 9.53 8.04
CA PRO A 42 -3.32 8.20 8.64
C PRO A 42 -4.66 7.97 9.34
N VAL A 43 -5.13 6.73 9.33
CA VAL A 43 -6.39 6.34 10.00
C VAL A 43 -6.11 5.36 11.13
N THR A 44 -6.65 5.65 12.31
CA THR A 44 -6.65 4.71 13.43
C THR A 44 -7.90 3.86 13.41
N GLN A 45 -7.74 2.54 13.28
CA GLN A 45 -8.85 1.58 13.33
C GLN A 45 -9.29 1.33 14.77
N ARG A 46 -10.47 0.70 14.96
CA ARG A 46 -11.10 0.47 16.29
C ARG A 46 -10.22 -0.27 17.30
N GLY A 47 -9.20 -1.01 16.86
CA GLY A 47 -8.24 -1.71 17.72
C GLY A 47 -6.95 -0.93 18.05
N GLY A 48 -6.87 0.36 17.68
CA GLY A 48 -5.67 1.18 17.87
C GLY A 48 -4.62 1.02 16.77
N LYS A 49 -4.79 0.08 15.83
CA LYS A 49 -3.93 -0.06 14.64
C LYS A 49 -4.00 1.22 13.81
N VAL A 50 -2.85 1.85 13.60
CA VAL A 50 -2.70 3.00 12.70
C VAL A 50 -2.37 2.48 11.30
N VAL A 51 -3.07 3.01 10.29
CA VAL A 51 -2.83 2.72 8.89
C VAL A 51 -2.29 3.97 8.22
N HIS A 52 -1.08 3.86 7.69
CA HIS A 52 -0.50 4.85 6.78
C HIS A 52 -0.78 4.40 5.35
N ALA A 53 -1.16 5.33 4.49
CA ALA A 53 -1.52 5.06 3.10
C ALA A 53 -0.98 6.15 2.19
N TRP A 54 -0.72 5.78 0.95
CA TRP A 54 -0.25 6.70 -0.09
C TRP A 54 -1.11 6.56 -1.33
N ALA A 55 -1.28 7.66 -2.04
CA ALA A 55 -1.79 7.67 -3.40
C ALA A 55 -0.63 7.90 -4.37
N VAL A 56 -0.68 7.22 -5.52
CA VAL A 56 0.24 7.44 -6.63
C VAL A 56 -0.58 7.30 -7.91
N GLU A 57 -0.39 8.25 -8.83
CA GLU A 57 -1.00 8.17 -10.15
C GLU A 57 -0.25 7.15 -11.00
N GLY A 58 -0.99 6.28 -11.69
CA GLY A 58 -0.42 5.29 -12.59
C GLY A 58 -1.48 4.65 -13.45
N ASP A 59 -1.06 4.17 -14.63
CA ASP A 59 -1.88 3.32 -15.48
C ASP A 59 -1.53 1.86 -15.18
N LEU A 60 -2.50 1.12 -14.66
CA LEU A 60 -2.33 -0.27 -14.25
C LEU A 60 -3.17 -1.15 -15.17
N ASP A 61 -2.50 -1.82 -16.11
CA ASP A 61 -3.14 -2.79 -17.00
C ASP A 61 -3.59 -4.00 -16.16
N PRO A 62 -4.91 -4.28 -16.04
CA PRO A 62 -5.41 -5.40 -15.26
C PRO A 62 -4.88 -6.77 -15.73
N SER A 63 -4.44 -6.89 -16.99
CA SER A 63 -3.85 -8.12 -17.51
C SER A 63 -2.41 -8.37 -17.04
N SER A 64 -1.77 -7.35 -16.45
CA SER A 64 -0.41 -7.40 -15.91
C SER A 64 -0.34 -7.69 -14.41
N ILE A 65 -1.50 -7.77 -13.75
CA ILE A 65 -1.63 -8.01 -12.31
C ILE A 65 -1.59 -9.52 -12.03
N ARG A 66 -0.97 -9.90 -10.91
CA ARG A 66 -0.82 -11.30 -10.47
C ARG A 66 -2.08 -11.93 -9.88
#